data_AF-T1H1S8-F1
#
_entry.id   AF-T1H1S8-F1
#
_cell.length_a   1.000
_cell.length_b   1.000
_cell.length_c   1.000
_cell.angle_alpha   90.00
_cell.angle_beta   90.00
_cell.angle_gamma   90.00
#
_symmetry.space_group_name_H-M   'P 1'
#
loop_
_entity.id
_entity.type
_entity.pdbx_description
1 polymer ?
#
loop_
_entity_poly.entity_id
_entity_poly.type
_entity_poly.pdbx_seq_one_letter_code
_entity_poly.pdbx_strand_id
1 'polypeptide(L)'
;MYLTYTEWSELYGGKKFESAENEYIKFKRLPFDHCCITMAAFDVPYSDLEGNIYDLEPLIAFLQTFKVNPVTGKPTKDTKNFIKLKFHKNADGEYHCPALFKPFTKNSHIVAVAPTGNVFCWEAIEQLNIKAKNWKDLVDD
;
A
#
# COMPACT_ATOMS: atom_id res chain seq x y z
N MET A 1 -27.09 -34.24 -4.02
CA MET A 1 -27.16 -32.92 -4.68
C MET A 1 -25.94 -32.80 -5.56
N TYR A 2 -26.10 -32.70 -6.87
CA TYR A 2 -24.97 -32.54 -7.80
C TYR A 2 -24.97 -31.09 -8.30
N LEU A 3 -23.81 -30.45 -8.25
CA LEU A 3 -23.60 -29.14 -8.86
C LEU A 3 -23.15 -29.35 -10.30
N THR A 4 -23.81 -28.69 -11.24
CA THR A 4 -23.36 -28.69 -12.62
C THR A 4 -22.10 -27.82 -12.77
N TYR A 5 -21.27 -28.10 -13.78
CA TYR A 5 -20.06 -27.33 -14.04
C TYR A 5 -20.34 -25.82 -14.22
N THR A 6 -21.47 -25.50 -14.87
CA THR A 6 -21.95 -24.13 -15.07
C THR A 6 -22.33 -23.46 -13.76
N GLU A 7 -23.09 -24.14 -12.89
CA GLU A 7 -23.48 -23.60 -11.59
C GLU A 7 -22.28 -23.37 -10.66
N TRP A 8 -21.28 -24.26 -10.70
CA TRP A 8 -20.04 -24.09 -9.95
C TRP A 8 -19.22 -22.90 -10.44
N SER A 9 -19.19 -22.67 -11.76
CA SER A 9 -18.40 -21.60 -12.38
C SER A 9 -19.01 -20.21 -12.18
N GLU A 10 -20.35 -20.10 -12.18
CA GLU A 10 -21.04 -18.79 -12.30
C GLU A 10 -21.81 -18.36 -11.05
N LEU A 11 -22.45 -19.29 -10.33
CA LEU A 11 -23.51 -18.94 -9.36
C LEU A 11 -23.05 -18.99 -7.90
N TYR A 12 -22.18 -19.93 -7.55
CA TYR A 12 -21.87 -20.22 -6.13
C TYR A 12 -20.43 -19.90 -5.71
N GLY A 13 -19.73 -19.05 -6.47
CA GLY A 13 -18.37 -18.62 -6.12
C GLY A 13 -17.32 -19.74 -6.22
N GLY A 14 -17.49 -20.69 -7.15
CA GLY A 14 -16.46 -21.68 -7.47
C GLY A 14 -15.19 -21.05 -8.05
N LYS A 15 -14.18 -21.89 -8.32
CA LYS A 15 -12.85 -21.42 -8.73
C LYS A 15 -12.97 -20.65 -10.05
N LYS A 16 -12.84 -19.32 -9.99
CA LYS A 16 -12.75 -18.47 -11.19
C LYS A 16 -11.58 -18.94 -12.05
N PHE A 17 -11.80 -19.01 -13.36
CA PHE A 17 -10.74 -19.38 -14.30
C PHE A 17 -9.58 -18.40 -14.12
N GLU A 18 -8.42 -18.89 -13.67
CA GLU A 18 -7.20 -18.10 -13.66
C GLU A 18 -6.83 -17.86 -15.12
N SER A 19 -7.29 -16.74 -15.68
CA SER A 19 -6.80 -16.30 -16.98
C SER A 19 -5.30 -16.03 -16.88
N ALA A 20 -4.55 -16.37 -17.91
CA ALA A 20 -3.12 -16.05 -18.01
C ALA A 20 -2.87 -14.55 -17.76
N GLU A 21 -3.84 -13.69 -18.07
CA GLU A 21 -3.84 -12.26 -17.77
C GLU A 21 -3.85 -11.97 -16.26
N ASN A 22 -4.66 -12.67 -15.47
CA ASN A 22 -4.69 -12.52 -14.00
C ASN A 22 -3.38 -12.99 -13.35
N GLU A 23 -2.76 -14.03 -13.90
CA GLU A 23 -1.47 -14.51 -13.45
C GLU A 23 -0.36 -13.50 -13.80
N TYR A 24 -0.35 -13.01 -15.04
CA TYR A 24 0.58 -11.99 -15.54
C TYR A 24 0.48 -10.65 -14.78
N ILE A 25 -0.74 -10.23 -14.41
CA ILE A 25 -0.96 -9.04 -13.57
C ILE A 25 -0.44 -9.24 -12.15
N LYS A 26 -0.57 -10.45 -11.56
CA LYS A 26 0.02 -10.76 -10.24
C LYS A 26 1.56 -10.70 -10.28
N PHE A 27 2.18 -11.11 -11.39
CA PHE A 27 3.65 -11.10 -11.54
C PHE A 27 4.26 -9.70 -11.77
N LYS A 28 3.46 -8.69 -12.16
CA LYS A 28 3.95 -7.34 -12.48
C LYS A 28 3.81 -6.30 -11.37
N ARG A 29 3.21 -6.63 -10.23
CA ARG A 29 3.01 -5.65 -9.16
C ARG A 29 4.31 -5.44 -8.40
N LEU A 30 4.75 -4.19 -8.32
CA LEU A 30 5.80 -3.80 -7.40
C LEU A 30 5.33 -4.12 -5.97
N PRO A 31 6.13 -4.85 -5.17
CA PRO A 31 5.81 -5.08 -3.76
C PRO A 31 5.66 -3.75 -3.01
N PHE A 32 4.84 -3.76 -1.95
CA PHE A 32 4.57 -2.54 -1.16
C PHE A 32 5.79 -2.04 -0.40
N ASP A 33 6.81 -2.87 -0.21
CA ASP A 33 8.06 -2.58 0.50
C ASP A 33 9.16 -2.04 -0.44
N HIS A 34 8.82 -1.69 -1.68
CA HIS A 34 9.79 -1.26 -2.70
C HIS A 34 9.52 0.17 -3.20
N CYS A 35 10.59 0.87 -3.58
CA CYS A 35 10.58 2.21 -4.15
C CYS A 35 10.21 2.18 -5.65
N CYS A 36 9.31 3.08 -6.08
CA CYS A 36 8.87 3.18 -7.47
C CYS A 36 9.98 3.68 -8.44
N ILE A 37 11.02 4.36 -7.95
CA ILE A 37 12.12 4.86 -8.78
C ILE A 37 13.17 3.76 -9.00
N THR A 38 13.64 3.14 -7.91
CA THR A 38 14.75 2.18 -7.95
C THR A 38 14.29 0.74 -8.12
N MET A 39 13.01 0.46 -7.91
CA MET A 39 12.43 -0.90 -7.87
C MET A 39 13.12 -1.82 -6.85
N ALA A 40 13.77 -1.24 -5.84
CA ALA A 40 14.43 -1.94 -4.74
C ALA A 40 13.69 -1.68 -3.42
N ALA A 41 13.94 -2.52 -2.41
CA ALA A 41 13.39 -2.32 -1.07
C ALA A 41 13.78 -0.93 -0.52
N PHE A 42 12.84 -0.23 0.09
CA PHE A 42 13.11 1.09 0.68
C PHE A 42 13.75 0.98 2.07
N ASP A 43 14.47 2.02 2.49
CA ASP A 43 14.95 2.17 3.86
C ASP A 43 14.16 3.28 4.58
N VAL A 44 14.06 4.46 3.96
CA VAL A 44 13.29 5.59 4.51
C VAL A 44 12.13 5.91 3.56
N PRO A 45 10.97 5.25 3.75
CA PRO A 45 9.86 5.37 2.82
C PRO A 45 9.16 6.73 2.92
N TYR A 46 8.87 7.30 1.77
CA TYR A 46 8.03 8.45 1.55
C TYR A 46 6.91 8.08 0.58
N SER A 47 5.75 8.71 0.71
CA SER A 47 4.69 8.58 -0.28
C SER A 47 4.19 9.91 -0.78
N ASP A 48 3.65 9.89 -2.00
CA ASP A 48 2.76 10.96 -2.44
C ASP A 48 1.34 10.73 -1.92
N LEU A 49 0.43 11.66 -2.24
CA LEU A 49 -0.98 11.57 -1.90
C LEU A 49 -1.73 10.48 -2.69
N GLU A 50 -1.13 9.94 -3.75
CA GLU A 50 -1.71 8.88 -4.58
C GLU A 50 -1.32 7.48 -4.08
N GLY A 51 -0.41 7.38 -3.10
CA GLY A 51 0.02 6.12 -2.51
C GLY A 51 1.21 5.48 -3.21
N ASN A 52 1.91 6.19 -4.09
CA ASN A 52 3.17 5.74 -4.67
C ASN A 52 4.28 5.89 -3.62
N ILE A 53 5.11 4.85 -3.47
CA ILE A 53 6.14 4.78 -2.44
C ILE A 53 7.52 5.04 -3.04
N TYR A 54 8.31 5.86 -2.38
CA TYR A 54 9.64 6.26 -2.78
C TYR A 54 10.60 6.12 -1.60
N ASP A 55 11.86 5.89 -1.89
CA ASP A 55 12.92 6.03 -0.92
C ASP A 55 13.47 7.47 -0.94
N LEU A 56 13.97 7.96 0.20
CA LEU A 56 14.34 9.37 0.36
C LEU A 56 15.46 9.79 -0.60
N GLU A 57 16.55 9.03 -0.68
CA GLU A 57 17.74 9.45 -1.45
C GLU A 57 17.45 9.50 -2.96
N PRO A 58 16.84 8.46 -3.57
CA PRO A 58 16.47 8.50 -4.98
C PRO A 58 15.44 9.59 -5.28
N LEU A 59 14.49 9.83 -4.35
CA LEU A 59 13.48 10.86 -4.51
C LEU A 59 14.11 12.26 -4.59
N ILE A 60 15.02 12.58 -3.67
CA ILE A 60 15.70 13.89 -3.67
C ILE A 60 16.51 14.08 -4.96
N ALA A 61 17.28 13.08 -5.36
CA ALA A 61 18.08 13.14 -6.59
C ALA A 61 17.19 13.35 -7.84
N PHE A 62 16.04 12.66 -7.91
CA PHE A 62 15.09 12.80 -8.99
C PHE A 62 14.45 14.21 -9.02
N LEU A 63 14.00 14.71 -7.87
CA LEU A 63 13.36 16.03 -7.76
C LEU A 63 14.32 17.17 -8.12
N GLN A 64 15.61 17.07 -7.76
CA GLN A 64 16.62 18.05 -8.13
C GLN A 64 16.79 18.16 -9.66
N THR A 65 16.70 17.03 -10.36
CA THR A 65 16.92 16.96 -11.81
C THR A 65 15.66 17.35 -12.60
N PHE A 66 14.51 16.76 -12.26
CA PHE A 66 13.32 16.84 -13.10
C PHE A 66 12.20 17.72 -12.52
N LYS A 67 12.18 17.98 -11.21
CA LYS A 67 11.16 18.83 -10.53
C LYS A 67 9.70 18.41 -10.80
N VAL A 68 9.48 17.12 -11.03
CA VAL A 68 8.18 16.49 -11.26
C VAL A 68 8.09 15.21 -10.42
N ASN A 69 6.87 14.76 -10.15
CA ASN A 69 6.65 13.47 -9.51
C ASN A 69 7.00 12.33 -10.49
N PRO A 70 7.80 11.32 -10.08
CA PRO A 70 8.27 10.25 -10.97
C PRO A 70 7.18 9.38 -11.59
N VAL A 71 6.02 9.23 -10.93
CA VAL A 71 4.93 8.36 -11.37
C VAL A 71 3.79 9.17 -11.98
N THR A 72 3.37 10.24 -11.30
CA THR A 72 2.18 11.00 -11.70
C THR A 72 2.48 12.08 -12.74
N GLY A 73 3.75 12.48 -12.90
CA GLY A 73 4.17 13.56 -13.80
C GLY A 73 3.77 14.96 -13.33
N LYS A 74 3.14 15.10 -12.16
CA LYS A 74 2.71 16.39 -11.63
C LYS A 74 3.93 17.24 -11.22
N PRO A 75 3.96 18.56 -11.53
CA PRO A 75 5.06 19.44 -11.15
C PRO A 75 5.15 19.51 -9.63
N THR A 76 6.26 19.02 -9.10
CA THR A 76 6.49 18.89 -7.66
C THR A 76 7.91 19.34 -7.38
N LYS A 77 8.06 20.54 -6.83
CA LYS A 77 9.38 21.12 -6.53
C LYS A 77 9.88 20.77 -5.14
N ASP A 78 8.95 20.59 -4.21
CA ASP A 78 9.27 20.50 -2.79
C ASP A 78 9.09 19.08 -2.27
N THR A 79 10.08 18.59 -1.52
CA THR A 79 10.02 17.33 -0.78
C THR A 79 8.91 17.34 0.28
N LYS A 80 8.43 18.53 0.69
CA LYS A 80 7.33 18.69 1.66
C LYS A 80 5.99 18.12 1.21
N ASN A 81 5.80 17.96 -0.10
CA ASN A 81 4.58 17.37 -0.64
C ASN A 81 4.54 15.84 -0.47
N PHE A 82 5.65 15.24 -0.05
CA PHE A 82 5.75 13.83 0.24
C PHE A 82 5.64 13.59 1.75
N ILE A 83 4.87 12.58 2.12
CA ILE A 83 4.62 12.20 3.50
C ILE A 83 5.63 11.11 3.87
N LYS A 84 6.34 11.28 4.99
CA LYS A 84 7.21 10.23 5.52
C LYS A 84 6.33 9.10 6.05
N LEU A 85 6.53 7.88 5.57
CA LEU A 85 5.81 6.71 6.04
C LEU A 85 6.51 6.06 7.24
N LYS A 86 5.73 5.59 8.20
CA LYS A 86 6.16 4.84 9.36
C LYS A 86 5.53 3.44 9.32
N PHE A 87 6.34 2.46 8.94
CA PHE A 87 5.95 1.06 8.98
C PHE A 87 6.38 0.42 10.30
N HIS A 88 5.52 -0.43 10.87
CA HIS A 88 5.80 -1.18 12.09
C HIS A 88 6.19 -2.62 11.74
N LYS A 89 7.21 -3.14 12.41
CA LYS A 89 7.66 -4.54 12.27
C LYS A 89 7.32 -5.34 13.52
N ASN A 90 6.89 -6.59 13.33
CA ASN A 90 6.64 -7.51 14.45
C ASN A 90 7.96 -8.10 14.95
N ALA A 91 7.90 -8.98 15.96
CA ALA A 91 9.07 -9.67 16.50
C ALA A 91 9.80 -10.55 15.45
N ASP A 92 9.07 -11.01 14.44
CA ASP A 92 9.60 -11.83 13.34
C ASP A 92 10.20 -10.99 12.19
N GLY A 93 10.16 -9.65 12.30
CA GLY A 93 10.70 -8.72 11.32
C GLY A 93 9.78 -8.42 10.13
N GLU A 94 8.56 -8.94 10.14
CA GLU A 94 7.54 -8.69 9.12
C GLU A 94 6.78 -7.38 9.37
N TYR A 95 6.45 -6.67 8.29
CA TYR A 95 5.62 -5.48 8.38
C TYR A 95 4.19 -5.84 8.78
N HIS A 96 3.63 -5.14 9.75
CA HIS A 96 2.29 -5.38 10.26
C HIS A 96 1.55 -4.09 10.58
N CYS A 97 0.22 -4.20 10.63
CA CYS A 97 -0.63 -3.11 11.10
C CYS A 97 -0.53 -2.98 12.63
N PRO A 98 -0.16 -1.81 13.18
CA PRO A 98 0.04 -1.64 14.62
C PRO A 98 -1.27 -1.72 15.43
N ALA A 99 -2.43 -1.48 14.81
CA ALA A 99 -3.72 -1.52 15.50
C ALA A 99 -4.32 -2.93 15.59
N LEU A 100 -4.16 -3.74 14.52
CA LEU A 100 -4.76 -5.09 14.44
C LEU A 100 -3.74 -6.22 14.60
N PHE A 101 -2.45 -5.89 14.73
CA PHE A 101 -1.33 -6.84 14.81
C PHE A 101 -1.27 -7.86 13.66
N LYS A 102 -1.88 -7.51 12.53
CA LYS A 102 -1.97 -8.37 11.34
C LYS A 102 -0.79 -8.08 10.39
N PRO A 103 -0.02 -9.09 9.97
CA PRO A 103 1.05 -8.88 8.99
C PRO A 103 0.49 -8.46 7.63
N PHE A 104 1.21 -7.56 6.96
CA PHE A 104 0.86 -7.12 5.62
C PHE A 104 1.25 -8.19 4.59
N THR A 105 0.31 -8.48 3.70
CA THR A 105 0.50 -9.39 2.56
C THR A 105 0.37 -8.62 1.25
N LYS A 106 0.78 -9.23 0.14
CA LYS A 106 0.68 -8.64 -1.21
C LYS A 106 -0.74 -8.22 -1.63
N ASN A 107 -1.76 -8.77 -0.98
CA ASN A 107 -3.17 -8.50 -1.25
C ASN A 107 -3.82 -7.65 -0.15
N SER A 108 -3.04 -7.19 0.83
CA SER A 108 -3.56 -6.35 1.91
C SER A 108 -3.86 -4.95 1.37
N HIS A 109 -5.00 -4.40 1.76
CA HIS A 109 -5.32 -3.01 1.50
C HIS A 109 -4.66 -2.15 2.58
N ILE A 110 -3.54 -1.54 2.22
CA ILE A 110 -2.67 -0.76 3.10
C ILE A 110 -2.96 0.73 2.92
N VAL A 111 -3.08 1.47 4.02
CA VAL A 111 -3.46 2.88 4.03
C VAL A 111 -2.54 3.63 4.98
N ALA A 112 -2.12 4.83 4.60
CA ALA A 112 -1.33 5.71 5.45
C ALA A 112 -2.15 6.92 5.90
N VAL A 113 -1.95 7.35 7.15
CA VAL A 113 -2.56 8.57 7.69
C VAL A 113 -1.62 9.75 7.44
N ALA A 114 -2.04 10.72 6.62
CA ALA A 114 -1.17 11.78 6.14
C ALA A 114 -0.50 12.65 7.24
N PRO A 115 -1.19 13.05 8.32
CA PRO A 115 -0.57 13.86 9.38
C PRO A 115 0.56 13.15 10.15
N THR A 116 0.41 11.86 10.45
CA THR A 116 1.35 11.11 11.31
C THR A 116 2.34 10.27 10.50
N GLY A 117 1.97 9.91 9.28
CA GLY A 117 2.69 8.98 8.42
C GLY A 117 2.51 7.51 8.81
N ASN A 118 1.71 7.20 9.83
CA ASN A 118 1.51 5.84 10.31
C ASN A 118 0.73 5.00 9.28
N VAL A 119 1.18 3.77 9.08
CA VAL A 119 0.63 2.85 8.08
C VAL A 119 -0.23 1.77 8.74
N PHE A 120 -1.45 1.61 8.25
CA PHE A 120 -2.48 0.74 8.81
C PHE A 120 -3.10 -0.17 7.74
N CYS A 121 -3.78 -1.23 8.20
CA CYS A 121 -4.75 -1.94 7.38
C CYS A 121 -6.00 -1.07 7.20
N TRP A 122 -6.57 -1.05 6.00
CA TRP A 122 -7.86 -0.39 5.73
C TRP A 122 -8.96 -0.82 6.71
N GLU A 123 -9.01 -2.12 7.04
CA GLU A 123 -9.98 -2.67 8.00
C GLU A 123 -9.92 -1.97 9.36
N ALA A 124 -8.72 -1.64 9.84
CA ALA A 124 -8.53 -0.95 11.12
C ALA A 124 -9.13 0.46 11.06
N ILE A 125 -8.81 1.21 10.01
CA ILE A 125 -9.32 2.57 9.78
C ILE A 125 -10.83 2.56 9.58
N GLU A 126 -11.37 1.61 8.82
CA GLU A 126 -12.80 1.52 8.56
C GLU A 126 -13.59 1.27 9.85
N GLN A 127 -13.14 0.32 10.68
CA GLN A 127 -13.84 -0.07 11.90
C GLN A 127 -13.65 0.93 13.05
N LEU A 128 -12.41 1.34 13.30
CA LEU A 128 -12.07 2.13 14.49
C LEU A 128 -12.20 3.64 14.27
N ASN A 129 -12.07 4.11 13.02
CA ASN A 129 -12.17 5.53 12.71
C ASN A 129 -13.47 5.87 11.98
N ILE A 130 -13.67 5.33 10.76
CA ILE A 130 -14.78 5.75 9.89
C ILE A 130 -16.14 5.38 10.52
N LYS A 131 -16.33 4.13 10.95
CA LYS A 131 -17.60 3.67 11.55
C LYS A 131 -17.85 4.30 12.93
N ALA A 132 -16.80 4.49 13.73
CA ALA A 132 -16.88 5.13 15.04
C ALA A 132 -16.94 6.67 14.99
N LYS A 133 -16.78 7.28 13.80
CA LYS A 133 -16.64 8.74 13.60
C LYS A 133 -15.49 9.35 14.43
N ASN A 134 -14.43 8.59 14.65
CA ASN A 134 -13.24 9.02 15.37
C ASN A 134 -12.09 9.29 14.38
N TRP A 135 -11.73 10.55 14.15
CA TRP A 135 -10.71 10.94 13.16
C TRP A 135 -9.35 11.25 13.80
N LYS A 136 -8.93 10.37 14.70
CA LYS A 136 -7.63 10.44 15.38
C LYS A 136 -6.71 9.35 14.85
N ASP A 137 -5.41 9.55 15.01
CA ASP A 137 -4.45 8.48 14.73
C ASP A 137 -4.65 7.35 15.75
N LEU A 138 -4.44 6.11 15.31
CA LEU A 138 -4.66 4.94 16.16
C LEU A 138 -3.46 4.62 17.06
N VAL A 139 -2.32 5.28 16.87
CA VAL A 139 -1.06 5.02 17.60
C VAL A 139 -0.55 6.27 18.31
N ASP A 140 -0.36 7.35 17.57
CA ASP A 140 0.18 8.63 18.06
C ASP A 140 -0.97 9.65 18.23
N ASP A 141 -1.75 9.56 19.32
CA ASP A 141 -2.79 10.56 19.68
C ASP A 141 -2.18 11.84 20.30
#